data_AF-A0A960Y212-F1
#
_entry.id   AF-A0A960Y212-F1
#
_cell.length_a   1.000
_cell.length_b   1.000
_cell.length_c   1.000
_cell.angle_alpha   90.00
_cell.angle_beta   90.00
_cell.angle_gamma   90.00
#
_symmetry.space_group_name_H-M   'P 1'
#
loop_
_entity.id
_entity.type
_entity.pdbx_description
1 polymer ?
#
loop_
_entity_poly.entity_id
_entity_poly.type
_entity_poly.pdbx_seq_one_letter_code
_entity_poly.pdbx_strand_id
1 'polypeptide(L)'
;MRERNFYKIDEILLFVGWSLVVLLTPIGLVLFFDLTGADSISKFISRLFLFLFVSLPPFVIIGIGRHFRKKDKKLNQFANLLETAPEIDVYDILKTTGMGIPEIQSGIKRIEELGVGFYELDLEQNKVYDKRLKSQYILVEQCPNCGATLGKKFLLILDTVPTCEYCKVPFQMDYWNQLKQESIESIAKNNLEKYRIEMSDNGQINLQVFFLLLFTFWPLAIFYLIYRDNPMFKSLNKLK
;
A
#
# COMPACT_ATOMS: atom_id res chain seq x y z
N MET A 1 16.34 1.60 -1.94
CA MET A 1 14.91 1.45 -1.59
C MET A 1 14.10 2.20 -2.62
N ARG A 2 13.03 1.62 -3.15
CA ARG A 2 12.16 2.28 -4.14
C ARG A 2 11.00 2.92 -3.38
N GLU A 3 10.92 4.25 -3.37
CA GLU A 3 9.74 4.93 -2.81
C GLU A 3 8.54 4.64 -3.70
N ARG A 4 7.46 4.10 -3.13
CA ARG A 4 6.20 3.84 -3.82
C ARG A 4 5.14 4.76 -3.26
N ASN A 5 4.32 5.34 -4.11
CA ASN A 5 3.19 6.09 -3.63
C ASN A 5 1.97 5.15 -3.55
N PHE A 6 1.71 4.56 -2.37
CA PHE A 6 0.55 3.68 -2.15
C PHE A 6 -0.76 4.49 -2.07
N TYR A 7 -0.65 5.77 -1.73
CA TYR A 7 -1.77 6.70 -1.58
C TYR A 7 -1.56 7.99 -2.38
N LYS A 8 -1.69 7.95 -3.71
CA LYS A 8 -1.56 9.14 -4.59
C LYS A 8 -2.39 10.36 -4.15
N ILE A 9 -3.48 10.12 -3.41
CA ILE A 9 -4.35 11.14 -2.83
C ILE A 9 -3.59 12.11 -1.92
N ASP A 10 -2.53 11.67 -1.23
CA ASP A 10 -1.81 12.49 -0.25
C ASP A 10 -1.15 13.72 -0.89
N GLU A 11 -0.46 13.52 -2.01
CA GLU A 11 0.22 14.54 -2.79
C GLU A 11 -0.79 15.53 -3.37
N ILE A 12 -1.92 15.01 -3.88
CA ILE A 12 -3.01 15.84 -4.39
C ILE A 12 -3.62 16.68 -3.27
N LEU A 13 -3.94 16.09 -2.11
CA LEU A 13 -4.52 16.82 -0.98
C LEU A 13 -3.57 17.89 -0.44
N LEU A 14 -2.27 17.58 -0.32
CA LEU A 14 -1.29 18.54 0.14
C LEU A 14 -1.14 19.69 -0.87
N PHE A 15 -1.04 19.39 -2.16
CA PHE A 15 -0.93 20.39 -3.21
C PHE A 15 -2.17 21.29 -3.29
N VAL A 16 -3.37 20.70 -3.31
CA VAL A 16 -4.65 21.41 -3.32
C VAL A 16 -4.81 22.24 -2.05
N GLY A 17 -4.51 21.67 -0.88
CA GLY A 17 -4.59 22.36 0.40
C GLY A 17 -3.70 23.60 0.45
N TRP A 18 -2.44 23.48 0.02
CA TRP A 18 -1.52 24.63 -0.07
C TRP A 18 -1.98 25.67 -1.08
N SER A 19 -2.46 25.24 -2.25
CA SER A 19 -3.00 26.13 -3.27
C SER A 19 -4.19 26.94 -2.75
N LEU A 20 -5.11 26.29 -2.02
CA LEU A 20 -6.23 26.96 -1.38
C LEU A 20 -5.79 27.91 -0.27
N VAL A 21 -4.78 27.55 0.54
CA VAL A 21 -4.22 28.49 1.53
C VAL A 21 -3.71 29.75 0.84
N VAL A 22 -2.87 29.62 -0.19
CA VAL A 22 -2.32 30.77 -0.92
C VAL A 22 -3.42 31.63 -1.54
N LEU A 23 -4.42 31.00 -2.17
CA LEU A 23 -5.51 31.70 -2.85
C LEU A 23 -6.48 32.38 -1.87
N LEU A 24 -6.79 31.77 -0.73
CA LEU A 24 -7.76 32.29 0.24
C LEU A 24 -7.15 33.21 1.29
N THR A 25 -5.82 33.24 1.45
CA THR A 25 -5.12 34.16 2.39
C THR A 25 -5.51 35.64 2.20
N PRO A 26 -5.50 36.24 0.99
CA PRO A 26 -5.88 37.65 0.84
C PRO A 26 -7.34 37.91 1.24
N ILE A 27 -8.26 37.00 0.90
CA ILE A 27 -9.67 37.08 1.29
C ILE A 27 -9.80 37.00 2.81
N GLY A 28 -9.09 36.04 3.44
CA GLY A 28 -9.05 35.87 4.88
C GLY A 28 -8.53 37.12 5.61
N LEU A 29 -7.51 37.80 5.06
CA LEU A 29 -6.99 39.05 5.62
C LEU A 29 -8.03 40.17 5.57
N VAL A 30 -8.72 40.35 4.44
CA VAL A 30 -9.79 41.35 4.33
C VAL A 30 -10.91 41.07 5.33
N LEU A 31 -11.35 39.81 5.44
CA LEU A 31 -12.36 39.39 6.40
C LEU A 31 -11.92 39.57 7.85
N PHE A 32 -10.64 39.36 8.15
CA PHE A 32 -10.08 39.58 9.48
C PHE A 32 -10.13 41.07 9.87
N PHE A 33 -9.75 41.98 8.97
CA PHE A 33 -9.89 43.41 9.24
C PHE A 33 -11.36 43.82 9.40
N ASP A 34 -12.27 43.29 8.57
CA ASP A 34 -13.71 43.55 8.73
C ASP A 34 -14.27 43.00 10.05
N LEU A 35 -13.74 41.87 10.54
CA LEU A 35 -14.09 41.32 11.85
C LEU A 35 -13.70 42.27 12.99
N THR A 36 -12.53 42.91 12.90
CA THR A 36 -12.06 43.88 13.93
C THR A 36 -12.87 45.17 13.97
N GLY A 37 -13.55 45.54 12.88
CA GLY A 37 -14.41 46.72 12.78
C GLY A 37 -15.89 46.45 13.03
N ALA A 38 -16.26 45.41 13.79
CA ALA A 38 -17.66 45.06 14.03
C ALA A 38 -18.25 45.86 15.22
N ASP A 39 -19.22 46.73 14.94
CA ASP A 39 -19.88 47.58 15.96
C ASP A 39 -20.88 46.83 16.86
N SER A 40 -21.28 45.61 16.49
CA SER A 40 -22.26 44.81 17.23
C SER A 40 -21.88 43.34 17.35
N ILE A 41 -22.30 42.70 18.44
CA ILE A 41 -22.04 41.27 18.72
C ILE A 41 -22.61 40.38 17.60
N SER A 42 -23.81 40.69 17.09
CA SER A 42 -24.43 39.91 16.03
C SER A 42 -23.63 39.92 14.73
N LYS A 43 -23.10 41.09 14.33
CA LYS A 43 -22.21 41.22 13.16
C LYS A 43 -20.86 40.54 13.38
N PHE A 44 -20.32 40.64 14.59
CA PHE A 44 -19.09 39.95 14.95
C PHE A 44 -19.23 38.44 14.78
N ILE A 45 -20.30 37.85 15.32
CA ILE A 45 -20.55 36.40 15.23
C ILE A 45 -20.69 35.96 13.76
N SER A 46 -21.49 36.66 12.95
CA SER A 46 -21.68 36.28 11.55
C SER A 46 -20.38 36.39 10.73
N ARG A 47 -19.59 37.45 10.95
CA ARG A 47 -18.27 37.62 10.32
C ARG A 47 -17.27 36.56 10.78
N LEU A 48 -17.29 36.17 12.05
CA LEU A 48 -16.45 35.11 12.58
C LEU A 48 -16.76 33.77 11.90
N PHE A 49 -18.05 33.44 11.75
CA PHE A 49 -18.46 32.22 11.04
C PHE A 49 -17.99 32.22 9.59
N LEU A 50 -18.14 33.35 8.88
CA LEU A 50 -17.69 33.48 7.50
C LEU A 50 -16.16 33.33 7.40
N PHE A 51 -15.42 33.99 8.29
CA PHE A 51 -13.97 33.85 8.38
C PHE A 51 -13.54 32.39 8.62
N LEU A 52 -14.15 31.71 9.59
CA LEU A 52 -13.87 30.29 9.86
C LEU A 52 -14.23 29.40 8.68
N PHE A 53 -15.38 29.65 8.04
CA PHE A 53 -15.83 28.88 6.89
C PHE A 53 -14.87 28.97 5.70
N VAL A 54 -14.26 30.14 5.48
CA VAL A 54 -13.28 30.35 4.41
C VAL A 54 -11.89 29.83 4.80
N SER A 55 -11.45 30.07 6.04
CA SER A 55 -10.08 29.79 6.46
C SER A 55 -9.84 28.35 6.89
N LEU A 56 -10.82 27.66 7.48
CA LEU A 56 -10.65 26.33 8.08
C LEU A 56 -10.46 25.18 7.07
N PRO A 57 -11.20 25.11 5.94
CA PRO A 57 -11.12 23.97 5.03
C PRO A 57 -9.71 23.65 4.48
N PRO A 58 -8.90 24.63 4.02
CA PRO A 58 -7.55 24.36 3.55
C PRO A 58 -6.66 23.67 4.60
N PHE A 59 -6.74 24.11 5.87
CA PHE A 59 -5.98 23.48 6.95
C PHE A 59 -6.47 22.07 7.26
N VAL A 60 -7.78 21.83 7.21
CA VAL A 60 -8.35 20.47 7.36
C VAL A 60 -7.84 19.56 6.25
N ILE A 61 -7.87 20.01 4.99
CA ILE A 61 -7.37 19.26 3.83
C ILE A 61 -5.88 18.92 4.00
N ILE A 62 -5.04 19.88 4.39
CA ILE A 62 -3.61 19.66 4.67
C ILE A 62 -3.43 18.67 5.82
N GLY A 63 -4.22 18.78 6.88
CA GLY A 63 -4.20 17.87 8.02
C GLY A 63 -4.48 16.42 7.61
N ILE A 64 -5.52 16.22 6.80
CA ILE A 64 -5.87 14.92 6.22
C ILE A 64 -4.74 14.40 5.32
N GLY A 65 -4.20 15.24 4.43
CA GLY A 65 -3.07 14.87 3.57
C GLY A 65 -1.83 14.41 4.36
N ARG A 66 -1.47 15.14 5.43
CA ARG A 66 -0.36 14.76 6.33
C ARG A 66 -0.62 13.43 7.04
N HIS A 67 -1.86 13.16 7.44
CA HIS A 67 -2.24 11.90 8.06
C HIS A 67 -2.03 10.72 7.11
N PHE A 68 -2.49 10.85 5.85
CA PHE A 68 -2.25 9.84 4.82
C PHE A 68 -0.75 9.67 4.51
N ARG A 69 0.02 10.76 4.43
CA ARG A 69 1.48 10.69 4.21
C ARG A 69 2.20 9.87 5.28
N LYS A 70 1.78 9.98 6.55
CA LYS A 70 2.36 9.18 7.64
C LYS A 70 2.06 7.69 7.47
N LYS A 71 0.82 7.35 7.09
CA LYS A 71 0.42 5.96 6.80
C LYS A 71 1.16 5.39 5.60
N ASP A 72 1.32 6.19 4.54
CA ASP A 72 2.05 5.80 3.33
C ASP A 72 3.53 5.51 3.62
N LYS A 73 4.19 6.31 4.46
CA LYS A 73 5.56 6.04 4.90
C LYS A 73 5.71 4.70 5.64
N LYS A 74 4.79 4.40 6.56
CA LYS A 74 4.78 3.10 7.27
C LYS A 74 4.58 1.94 6.30
N LEU A 75 3.62 2.09 5.38
CA LEU A 75 3.32 1.05 4.38
C LEU A 75 4.49 0.83 3.42
N ASN A 76 5.20 1.89 3.03
CA ASN A 76 6.45 1.82 2.27
C ASN A 76 7.54 1.05 3.01
N GLN A 77 7.75 1.34 4.29
CA GLN A 77 8.72 0.60 5.10
C GLN A 77 8.34 -0.88 5.20
N PHE A 78 7.06 -1.18 5.45
CA PHE A 78 6.54 -2.54 5.48
C PHE A 78 6.74 -3.27 4.15
N ALA A 79 6.40 -2.64 3.02
CA ALA A 79 6.61 -3.24 1.71
C ALA A 79 8.09 -3.50 1.41
N ASN A 80 8.98 -2.56 1.76
CA ASN A 80 10.42 -2.75 1.57
C ASN A 80 10.96 -3.92 2.42
N LEU A 81 10.45 -4.11 3.64
CA LEU A 81 10.80 -5.27 4.48
C LEU A 81 10.40 -6.59 3.81
N LEU A 82 9.16 -6.66 3.33
CA LEU A 82 8.61 -7.84 2.65
C LEU A 82 9.26 -8.14 1.29
N GLU A 83 9.91 -7.16 0.67
CA GLU A 83 10.71 -7.40 -0.53
C GLU A 83 12.11 -7.90 -0.24
N THR A 84 12.65 -7.53 0.92
CA THR A 84 13.99 -7.94 1.33
C THR A 84 13.97 -9.35 1.89
N ALA A 85 12.89 -9.73 2.57
CA ALA A 85 12.70 -11.04 3.17
C ALA A 85 11.40 -11.69 2.64
N PRO A 86 11.47 -12.84 1.95
CA PRO A 86 10.27 -13.55 1.44
C PRO A 86 9.39 -14.11 2.56
N GLU A 87 9.96 -14.26 3.75
CA GLU A 87 9.32 -14.68 4.99
C GLU A 87 9.87 -13.82 6.13
N ILE A 88 8.99 -13.27 6.96
CA ILE A 88 9.38 -12.43 8.09
C ILE A 88 8.45 -12.69 9.27
N ASP A 89 9.01 -12.68 10.48
CA ASP A 89 8.21 -12.81 11.71
C ASP A 89 7.38 -11.53 11.91
N VAL A 90 6.11 -11.70 12.31
CA VAL A 90 5.21 -10.58 12.63
C VAL A 90 5.77 -9.75 13.78
N TYR A 91 6.49 -10.36 14.72
CA TYR A 91 7.16 -9.63 15.80
C TYR A 91 8.23 -8.66 15.26
N ASP A 92 9.01 -9.08 14.28
CA ASP A 92 10.04 -8.23 13.66
C ASP A 92 9.41 -7.08 12.85
N ILE A 93 8.28 -7.34 12.18
CA ILE A 93 7.49 -6.29 11.52
C ILE A 93 6.99 -5.28 12.56
N LEU A 94 6.38 -5.74 13.65
CA LEU A 94 5.86 -4.90 14.73
C LEU A 94 6.95 -4.01 15.31
N LYS A 95 8.12 -4.59 15.60
CA LYS A 95 9.27 -3.88 16.17
C LYS A 95 9.84 -2.84 15.20
N THR A 96 9.90 -3.16 13.91
CA THR A 96 10.58 -2.30 12.92
C THR A 96 9.66 -1.18 12.40
N THR A 97 8.38 -1.49 12.15
CA THR A 97 7.43 -0.54 11.54
C THR A 97 6.49 0.12 12.55
N GLY A 98 6.36 -0.44 13.75
CA GLY A 98 5.37 -0.01 14.74
C GLY A 98 3.92 -0.19 14.24
N MET A 99 3.68 -1.10 13.30
CA MET A 99 2.35 -1.41 12.76
C MET A 99 1.69 -2.52 13.57
N GLY A 100 0.49 -2.29 14.10
CA GLY A 100 -0.27 -3.35 14.77
C GLY A 100 -0.74 -4.44 13.80
N ILE A 101 -1.14 -5.61 14.31
CA ILE A 101 -1.64 -6.73 13.48
C ILE A 101 -2.75 -6.31 12.50
N PRO A 102 -3.77 -5.50 12.89
CA PRO A 102 -4.79 -5.02 11.94
C PRO A 102 -4.21 -4.11 10.84
N GLU A 103 -3.17 -3.34 11.16
CA GLU A 103 -2.47 -2.49 10.18
C GLU A 103 -1.64 -3.34 9.21
N ILE A 104 -1.01 -4.42 9.70
CA ILE A 104 -0.29 -5.39 8.87
C ILE A 104 -1.25 -6.06 7.89
N GLN A 105 -2.39 -6.57 8.38
CA GLN A 105 -3.37 -7.24 7.52
C GLN A 105 -3.95 -6.30 6.45
N SER A 106 -4.30 -5.07 6.83
CA SER A 106 -4.77 -4.06 5.87
C SER A 106 -3.67 -3.61 4.89
N GLY A 107 -2.42 -3.54 5.36
CA GLY A 107 -1.24 -3.28 4.53
C GLY A 107 -0.98 -4.36 3.49
N ILE A 108 -1.04 -5.64 3.90
CA ILE A 108 -0.94 -6.80 3.00
C ILE A 108 -2.01 -6.73 1.92
N LYS A 109 -3.27 -6.54 2.31
CA LYS A 109 -4.38 -6.41 1.37
C LYS A 109 -4.15 -5.26 0.38
N ARG A 110 -3.66 -4.11 0.86
CA ARG A 110 -3.39 -2.94 0.02
C ARG A 110 -2.25 -3.20 -0.97
N ILE A 111 -1.19 -3.88 -0.54
CA ILE A 111 -0.06 -4.28 -1.39
C ILE A 111 -0.53 -5.25 -2.49
N GLU A 112 -1.40 -6.20 -2.14
CA GLU A 112 -2.01 -7.16 -3.09
C GLU A 112 -2.94 -6.45 -4.09
N GLU A 113 -3.81 -5.55 -3.63
CA GLU A 113 -4.71 -4.74 -4.48
C GLU A 113 -3.97 -3.88 -5.50
N LEU A 114 -2.78 -3.38 -5.13
CA LEU A 114 -1.93 -2.57 -6.01
C LEU A 114 -1.08 -3.42 -6.95
N GLY A 115 -1.13 -4.75 -6.83
CA GLY A 115 -0.26 -5.64 -7.58
C GLY A 115 1.19 -5.30 -7.29
N VAL A 116 1.59 -5.24 -6.03
CA VAL A 116 2.98 -4.99 -5.64
C VAL A 116 3.64 -6.26 -5.11
N GLY A 117 2.86 -7.12 -4.46
CA GLY A 117 3.27 -8.42 -3.96
C GLY A 117 2.07 -9.26 -3.56
N PHE A 118 2.26 -10.56 -3.38
CA PHE A 118 1.21 -11.47 -2.92
C PHE A 118 1.62 -12.00 -1.56
N TYR A 119 1.17 -11.37 -0.49
CA TYR A 119 1.56 -11.75 0.86
C TYR A 119 0.38 -12.33 1.64
N GLU A 120 0.67 -13.23 2.56
CA GLU A 120 -0.30 -13.82 3.48
C GLU A 120 0.24 -13.72 4.90
N LEU A 121 -0.67 -13.38 5.83
CA LEU A 121 -0.39 -13.35 7.25
C LEU A 121 -0.86 -14.68 7.83
N ASP A 122 0.08 -15.43 8.39
CA ASP A 122 -0.16 -16.67 9.11
C ASP A 122 -0.12 -16.39 10.62
N LEU A 123 -1.30 -16.38 11.24
CA LEU A 123 -1.43 -16.11 12.66
C LEU A 123 -1.01 -17.29 13.54
N GLU A 124 -1.04 -18.53 13.01
CA GLU A 124 -0.64 -19.71 13.75
C GLU A 124 0.88 -19.75 13.90
N GLN A 125 1.59 -19.42 12.83
CA GLN A 125 3.05 -19.37 12.81
C GLN A 125 3.62 -17.99 13.16
N ASN A 126 2.77 -16.97 13.33
CA ASN A 126 3.14 -15.58 13.55
C ASN A 126 4.10 -15.03 12.47
N LYS A 127 3.84 -15.35 11.20
CA LYS A 127 4.71 -15.01 10.07
C LYS A 127 3.94 -14.35 8.94
N VAL A 128 4.62 -13.52 8.17
CA VAL A 128 4.16 -13.04 6.88
C VAL A 128 5.07 -13.61 5.80
N TYR A 129 4.48 -14.26 4.80
CA TYR A 129 5.22 -14.83 3.68
C TYR A 129 4.53 -14.54 2.34
N ASP A 130 5.29 -14.69 1.27
CA ASP A 130 4.77 -14.60 -0.08
C ASP A 130 3.91 -15.83 -0.44
N LYS A 131 2.63 -15.62 -0.77
CA LYS A 131 1.66 -16.65 -1.18
C LYS A 131 2.15 -17.50 -2.34
N ARG A 132 2.99 -16.94 -3.22
CA ARG A 132 3.52 -17.66 -4.37
C ARG A 132 4.41 -18.81 -3.94
N LEU A 133 5.06 -18.71 -2.78
CA LEU A 133 5.88 -19.79 -2.24
C LEU A 133 5.02 -21.02 -1.88
N LYS A 134 3.71 -20.85 -1.58
CA LYS A 134 2.77 -21.96 -1.35
C LYS A 134 2.40 -22.69 -2.63
N SER A 135 2.37 -22.01 -3.77
CA SER A 135 1.96 -22.62 -5.05
C SER A 135 3.15 -23.16 -5.86
N GLN A 136 4.36 -22.91 -5.39
CA GLN A 136 5.59 -23.31 -6.06
C GLN A 136 6.07 -24.67 -5.55
N TYR A 137 6.49 -25.49 -6.52
CA TYR A 137 7.03 -26.81 -6.25
C TYR A 137 8.48 -26.87 -6.71
N ILE A 138 9.34 -27.40 -5.85
CA ILE A 138 10.68 -27.82 -6.24
C ILE A 138 10.54 -29.21 -6.85
N LEU A 139 10.89 -29.32 -8.13
CA LEU A 139 11.02 -30.61 -8.80
C LEU A 139 12.39 -31.19 -8.47
N VAL A 140 12.41 -32.30 -7.74
CA VAL A 140 13.65 -33.04 -7.50
C VAL A 140 13.70 -34.19 -8.50
N GLU A 141 14.57 -34.07 -9.48
CA GLU A 141 14.72 -35.08 -10.52
C GLU A 141 15.48 -36.30 -10.01
N GLN A 142 16.59 -36.10 -9.28
CA GLN A 142 17.45 -37.19 -8.79
C GLN A 142 17.83 -37.00 -7.33
N CYS A 143 17.95 -38.12 -6.59
CA CYS A 143 18.46 -38.10 -5.22
C CYS A 143 19.99 -37.97 -5.22
N PRO A 144 20.58 -36.97 -4.54
CA PRO A 144 22.03 -36.81 -4.49
C PRO A 144 22.74 -37.95 -3.74
N ASN A 145 22.03 -38.68 -2.88
CA ASN A 145 22.62 -39.75 -2.07
C ASN A 145 22.59 -41.12 -2.76
N CYS A 146 21.49 -41.49 -3.41
CA CYS A 146 21.33 -42.81 -4.03
C CYS A 146 21.18 -42.80 -5.55
N GLY A 147 21.15 -41.63 -6.20
CA GLY A 147 20.99 -41.48 -7.65
C GLY A 147 19.61 -41.82 -8.20
N ALA A 148 18.64 -42.19 -7.35
CA ALA A 148 17.31 -42.56 -7.81
C ALA A 148 16.54 -41.36 -8.38
N THR A 149 15.91 -41.55 -9.54
CA THR A 149 15.04 -40.54 -10.16
C THR A 149 13.71 -40.46 -9.40
N LEU A 150 13.41 -39.31 -8.78
CA LEU A 150 12.23 -39.14 -7.93
C LEU A 150 11.04 -38.54 -8.69
N GLY A 151 11.27 -37.54 -9.55
CA GLY A 151 10.20 -36.83 -10.28
C GLY A 151 9.14 -36.20 -9.36
N LYS A 152 9.47 -35.95 -8.09
CA LYS A 152 8.52 -35.45 -7.08
C LYS A 152 8.59 -33.94 -6.93
N LYS A 153 7.41 -33.39 -6.64
CA LYS A 153 7.17 -31.98 -6.40
C LYS A 153 6.99 -31.75 -4.91
N PHE A 154 7.84 -30.93 -4.32
CA PHE A 154 7.78 -30.56 -2.91
C PHE A 154 7.42 -29.08 -2.79
N LEU A 155 6.56 -28.72 -1.85
CA LEU A 155 6.21 -27.32 -1.61
C LEU A 155 7.44 -26.54 -1.13
N LEU A 156 7.58 -25.31 -1.60
CA LEU A 156 8.74 -24.50 -1.24
C LEU A 156 8.77 -24.11 0.26
N ILE A 157 7.60 -24.05 0.90
CA ILE A 157 7.43 -23.63 2.31
C ILE A 157 7.70 -24.76 3.32
N LEU A 158 8.02 -25.99 2.89
CA LEU A 158 8.33 -27.05 3.85
C LEU A 158 9.48 -26.65 4.79
N ASP A 159 9.17 -26.56 6.08
CA ASP A 159 10.12 -26.32 7.19
C ASP A 159 11.09 -27.49 7.36
N THR A 160 10.63 -28.69 6.99
CA THR A 160 11.43 -29.92 7.09
C THR A 160 12.00 -30.29 5.73
N VAL A 161 13.26 -30.74 5.73
CA VAL A 161 13.91 -31.24 4.52
C VAL A 161 13.25 -32.56 4.12
N PRO A 162 12.78 -32.71 2.87
CA PRO A 162 12.13 -33.95 2.46
C PRO A 162 13.09 -35.14 2.51
N THR A 163 12.55 -36.33 2.76
CA THR A 163 13.31 -37.58 2.76
C THR A 163 13.16 -38.29 1.43
N CYS A 164 14.24 -38.90 0.94
CA CYS A 164 14.20 -39.72 -0.26
C CYS A 164 13.38 -40.99 0.01
N GLU A 165 12.42 -41.32 -0.86
CA GLU A 165 11.58 -42.50 -0.64
C GLU A 165 12.33 -43.82 -0.79
N TYR A 166 13.41 -43.83 -1.56
CA TYR A 166 14.22 -45.02 -1.84
C TYR A 166 15.23 -45.30 -0.71
N CYS A 167 16.09 -44.34 -0.38
CA CYS A 167 17.13 -44.54 0.63
C CYS A 167 16.74 -44.08 2.04
N LYS A 168 15.58 -43.41 2.20
CA LYS A 168 15.08 -42.84 3.47
C LYS A 168 15.99 -41.80 4.12
N VAL A 169 17.03 -41.35 3.41
CA VAL A 169 17.94 -40.29 3.88
C VAL A 169 17.33 -38.92 3.52
N PRO A 170 17.32 -37.94 4.45
CA PRO A 170 16.96 -36.56 4.13
C PRO A 170 17.91 -35.97 3.09
N PHE A 171 17.41 -35.06 2.25
CA PHE A 171 18.31 -34.32 1.37
C PHE A 171 19.36 -33.55 2.17
N GLN A 172 20.52 -33.33 1.56
CA GLN A 172 21.52 -32.43 2.13
C GLN A 172 20.91 -31.03 2.25
N MET A 173 21.01 -30.43 3.45
CA MET A 173 20.38 -29.14 3.76
C MET A 173 20.88 -28.03 2.83
N ASP A 174 22.17 -28.02 2.50
CA ASP A 174 22.77 -27.02 1.61
C ASP A 174 22.19 -27.10 0.19
N TYR A 175 22.06 -28.32 -0.36
CA TYR A 175 21.46 -28.55 -1.67
C TYR A 175 19.98 -28.12 -1.71
N TRP A 176 19.23 -28.44 -0.65
CA TRP A 176 17.83 -28.04 -0.56
C TRP A 176 17.66 -26.52 -0.46
N ASN A 177 18.51 -25.86 0.32
CA ASN A 177 18.52 -24.40 0.43
C ASN A 177 18.87 -23.74 -0.90
N GLN A 178 19.81 -24.30 -1.66
CA GLN A 178 20.14 -23.83 -3.00
C GLN A 178 18.94 -23.91 -3.96
N LEU A 179 18.27 -25.07 -4.03
CA LEU A 179 17.07 -25.23 -4.87
C LEU A 179 15.94 -24.27 -4.49
N LYS A 180 15.76 -24.03 -3.18
CA LYS A 180 14.83 -23.02 -2.68
C LYS A 180 15.19 -21.63 -3.19
N GLN A 181 16.46 -21.25 -3.07
CA GLN A 181 16.93 -19.92 -3.47
C GLN A 181 16.78 -19.70 -4.98
N GLU A 182 17.15 -20.67 -5.82
CA GLU A 182 16.99 -20.59 -7.28
C GLU A 182 15.52 -20.42 -7.68
N SER A 183 14.63 -21.17 -7.04
CA SER A 183 13.19 -21.05 -7.27
C SER A 183 12.67 -19.66 -6.87
N ILE A 184 13.06 -19.14 -5.70
CA ILE A 184 12.70 -17.79 -5.23
C ILE A 184 13.17 -16.70 -6.22
N GLU A 185 14.41 -16.80 -6.72
CA GLU A 185 14.94 -15.83 -7.67
C GLU A 185 14.19 -15.85 -9.01
N SER A 186 13.80 -17.04 -9.49
CA SER A 186 13.01 -17.17 -10.73
C SER A 186 11.62 -16.52 -10.60
N ILE A 187 10.99 -16.68 -9.44
CA ILE A 187 9.72 -16.02 -9.08
C ILE A 187 9.92 -14.52 -9.10
N ALA A 188 10.95 -14.01 -8.41
CA ALA A 188 11.19 -12.58 -8.31
C ALA A 188 11.35 -11.92 -9.69
N LYS A 189 12.10 -12.54 -10.62
CA LYS A 189 12.30 -12.04 -11.99
C LYS A 189 11.00 -11.98 -12.79
N ASN A 190 10.23 -13.06 -12.83
CA ASN A 190 8.98 -13.13 -13.61
C ASN A 190 7.92 -12.13 -13.13
N ASN A 191 7.88 -11.85 -11.83
CA ASN A 191 6.89 -10.95 -11.26
C ASN A 191 7.17 -9.48 -11.55
N LEU A 192 8.45 -9.07 -11.56
CA LEU A 192 8.82 -7.69 -11.90
C LEU A 192 8.32 -7.27 -13.29
N GLU A 193 8.32 -8.20 -14.23
CA GLU A 193 7.86 -7.95 -15.60
C GLU A 193 6.34 -7.81 -15.67
N LYS A 194 5.59 -8.69 -15.00
CA LYS A 194 4.13 -8.62 -14.94
C LYS A 194 3.63 -7.32 -14.29
N TYR A 195 4.26 -6.90 -13.19
CA TYR A 195 3.88 -5.68 -12.48
C TYR A 195 4.12 -4.40 -13.28
N ARG A 196 5.16 -4.38 -14.12
CA ARG A 196 5.45 -3.24 -15.00
C ARG A 196 4.30 -2.97 -15.98
N ILE A 197 3.64 -4.03 -16.43
CA ILE A 197 2.53 -3.96 -17.40
C ILE A 197 1.26 -3.48 -16.71
N GLU A 198 0.91 -4.03 -15.54
CA GLU A 198 -0.33 -3.68 -14.82
C GLU A 198 -0.32 -2.26 -14.24
N MET A 199 0.82 -1.75 -13.78
CA MET A 199 0.91 -0.37 -13.28
C MET A 199 0.72 0.69 -14.37
N SER A 200 1.00 0.36 -15.63
CA SER A 200 0.83 1.29 -16.76
C SER A 200 -0.65 1.52 -17.13
N ASP A 201 -1.54 0.62 -16.73
CA ASP A 201 -2.97 0.64 -17.13
C ASP A 201 -3.90 1.28 -16.08
N ASN A 202 -3.32 1.88 -15.03
CA ASN A 202 -4.10 2.68 -14.09
C ASN A 202 -4.52 3.99 -14.78
N GLY A 203 -5.70 3.96 -15.40
CA GLY A 203 -6.29 5.04 -16.20
C GLY A 203 -6.00 6.42 -15.63
N GLN A 204 -5.51 7.30 -16.51
CA GLN A 204 -5.11 8.66 -16.17
C GLN A 204 -6.25 9.43 -15.50
N ILE A 205 -5.97 10.12 -14.40
CA ILE A 205 -6.94 10.98 -13.74
C ILE A 205 -7.30 12.08 -14.74
N ASN A 206 -8.60 12.24 -15.03
CA ASN A 206 -9.03 13.36 -15.86
C ASN A 206 -8.97 14.62 -15.00
N LEU A 207 -7.81 15.28 -15.03
CA LEU A 207 -7.51 16.48 -14.26
C LEU A 207 -8.53 17.59 -14.49
N GLN A 208 -9.07 17.70 -15.70
CA GLN A 208 -10.05 18.74 -16.04
C GLN A 208 -11.35 18.57 -15.24
N VAL A 209 -11.88 17.34 -15.17
CA VAL A 209 -13.08 17.03 -14.37
C VAL A 209 -12.82 17.26 -12.88
N PHE A 210 -11.64 16.87 -12.39
CA PHE A 210 -11.26 17.11 -11.00
C PHE A 210 -11.20 18.61 -10.66
N PHE A 211 -10.55 19.43 -11.48
CA PHE A 211 -10.50 20.88 -11.26
C PHE A 211 -11.90 21.52 -11.37
N LEU A 212 -12.70 21.12 -12.35
CA LEU A 212 -14.07 21.61 -12.49
C LEU A 212 -14.88 21.33 -11.21
N LEU A 213 -14.83 20.10 -10.70
CA LEU A 213 -15.46 19.74 -9.43
C LEU A 213 -14.86 20.50 -8.25
N LEU A 214 -13.54 20.70 -8.21
CA LEU A 214 -12.88 21.40 -7.10
C LEU A 214 -13.37 22.84 -6.97
N PHE A 215 -13.53 23.55 -8.09
CA PHE A 215 -13.96 24.95 -8.10
C PHE A 215 -15.48 25.11 -7.97
N THR A 216 -16.28 24.21 -8.56
CA THR A 216 -17.75 24.31 -8.53
C THR A 216 -18.37 23.66 -7.30
N PHE A 217 -17.78 22.56 -6.82
CA PHE A 217 -18.35 21.73 -5.76
C PHE A 217 -17.25 20.94 -5.03
N TRP A 218 -16.39 21.65 -4.30
CA TRP A 218 -15.22 21.08 -3.63
C TRP A 218 -15.48 19.81 -2.79
N PRO A 219 -16.64 19.59 -2.14
CA PRO A 219 -16.90 18.34 -1.44
C PRO A 219 -17.09 17.16 -2.39
N LEU A 220 -17.69 17.39 -3.56
CA LEU A 220 -17.83 16.37 -4.61
C LEU A 220 -16.48 16.00 -5.23
N ALA A 221 -15.56 16.97 -5.34
CA ALA A 221 -14.21 16.69 -5.84
C ALA A 221 -13.44 15.73 -4.91
N ILE A 222 -13.58 15.94 -3.60
CA ILE A 222 -13.04 15.04 -2.58
C ILE A 222 -13.70 13.66 -2.70
N PHE A 223 -15.03 13.61 -2.83
CA PHE A 223 -15.76 12.35 -3.01
C PHE A 223 -15.33 11.61 -4.29
N TYR A 224 -15.13 12.33 -5.39
CA TYR A 224 -14.66 11.77 -6.67
C TYR A 224 -13.28 11.11 -6.55
N LEU A 225 -12.34 11.76 -5.85
CA LEU A 225 -11.02 11.18 -5.57
C LEU A 225 -11.13 9.92 -4.71
N ILE A 226 -11.90 10.00 -3.61
CA ILE A 226 -12.08 8.85 -2.71
C ILE A 226 -12.73 7.67 -3.44
N TYR A 227 -13.74 7.93 -4.26
CA TYR A 227 -14.48 6.91 -4.99
C TYR A 227 -13.60 6.20 -6.03
N ARG A 228 -12.80 6.97 -6.79
CA ARG A 228 -11.94 6.44 -7.85
C ARG A 228 -10.76 5.63 -7.32
N ASP A 229 -10.16 6.07 -6.22
CA ASP A 229 -8.99 5.42 -5.63
C ASP A 229 -9.36 4.27 -4.68
N ASN A 230 -10.65 4.08 -4.39
CA ASN A 230 -11.12 2.91 -3.65
C ASN A 230 -11.17 1.68 -4.57
N PRO A 231 -10.31 0.68 -4.33
CA PRO A 231 -10.31 -0.56 -5.12
C PRO A 231 -11.61 -1.35 -4.96
N MET A 232 -12.34 -1.14 -3.85
CA MET A 232 -13.64 -1.76 -3.61
C MET A 232 -14.69 -1.38 -4.67
N PHE A 233 -14.65 -0.18 -5.25
CA PHE A 233 -15.59 0.20 -6.31
C PHE A 233 -15.15 -0.30 -7.69
N LYS A 234 -13.83 -0.47 -7.91
CA LYS A 234 -13.32 -1.07 -9.15
C LYS A 234 -13.71 -2.55 -9.28
N SER A 235 -13.78 -3.31 -8.18
CA SER A 235 -14.23 -4.70 -8.23
C SER A 235 -15.72 -4.84 -8.57
N LEU A 236 -16.56 -3.88 -8.16
CA LEU A 236 -17.99 -3.86 -8.50
C LEU A 236 -18.25 -3.63 -9.99
N ASN A 237 -17.41 -2.81 -10.65
CA ASN A 237 -17.55 -2.56 -12.09
C ASN A 237 -17.00 -3.69 -12.97
N LYS A 238 -16.17 -4.59 -12.45
CA LYS A 238 -15.70 -5.79 -13.19
C LYS A 238 -16.74 -6.91 -13.28
N LEU A 239 -17.87 -6.77 -12.58
CA LEU A 239 -18.98 -7.74 -12.57
C LEU A 239 -20.13 -7.37 -13.54
N LYS A 240 -19.95 -6.32 -14.35
CA LYS A 240 -20.84 -5.92 -15.44
C LYS A 240 -20.15 -6.14 -16.77
#